data_AF-A0A7W8DFZ7-F1
#
_entry.id   AF-A0A7W8DFZ7-F1
#
_cell.length_a   1.000
_cell.length_b   1.000
_cell.length_c   1.000
_cell.angle_alpha   90.00
_cell.angle_beta   90.00
_cell.angle_gamma   90.00
#
_symmetry.space_group_name_H-M   'P 1'
#
loop_
_entity.id
_entity.type
_entity.pdbx_description
1 polymer ?
#
loop_
_entity_poly.entity_id
_entity_poly.type
_entity_poly.pdbx_seq_one_letter_code
_entity_poly.pdbx_strand_id
1 'polypeptide(L)'
;MSDAIASVLSQIRALQAQTRITPPGLESAAPVATGPSFGDTLKRALSGVNESQMESRRLAEAFELGDPRVDLARVMIASQQAQVGFKAVVEVRNRMVQAYQDVMNMPI
;
A
#
# COMPACT_ATOMS: atom_id res chain seq x y z
N MET A 1 -4.37 -58.12 -31.33
CA MET A 1 -3.73 -57.83 -30.02
C MET A 1 -3.13 -56.43 -29.92
N SER A 2 -3.01 -55.68 -31.02
CA SER A 2 -2.48 -54.30 -31.07
C SER A 2 -3.47 -53.21 -30.62
N ASP A 3 -4.79 -53.43 -30.76
CA ASP A 3 -5.82 -52.44 -30.44
C ASP A 3 -5.98 -52.16 -28.93
N ALA A 4 -5.71 -53.17 -28.09
CA ALA A 4 -5.77 -53.03 -26.64
C ALA A 4 -4.70 -52.04 -26.13
N ILE A 5 -3.52 -52.01 -26.77
CA ILE A 5 -2.43 -51.10 -26.41
C ILE A 5 -2.78 -49.66 -26.79
N ALA A 6 -3.41 -49.46 -27.95
CA ALA A 6 -3.87 -48.13 -28.38
C ALA A 6 -4.96 -47.56 -27.45
N SER A 7 -5.88 -48.41 -26.98
CA SER A 7 -6.92 -48.03 -26.03
C SER A 7 -6.33 -47.60 -24.67
N VAL A 8 -5.41 -48.39 -24.12
CA VAL A 8 -4.73 -48.08 -22.85
C VAL A 8 -3.90 -46.80 -22.95
N LEU A 9 -3.21 -46.57 -24.08
CA LEU A 9 -2.46 -45.33 -24.30
C LEU A 9 -3.36 -44.09 -24.41
N SER A 10 -4.56 -44.23 -24.96
CA SER A 10 -5.54 -43.14 -25.00
C SER A 10 -6.12 -42.83 -23.62
N GLN A 11 -6.29 -43.87 -22.79
CA GLN A 11 -6.80 -43.77 -21.42
C GLN A 11 -5.77 -43.09 -20.50
N ILE A 12 -4.49 -43.44 -20.65
CA ILE A 12 -3.39 -42.78 -19.90
C ILE A 12 -3.30 -41.29 -20.27
N ARG A 13 -3.50 -40.95 -21.55
CA ARG A 13 -3.45 -39.56 -22.03
C ARG A 13 -4.64 -38.73 -21.50
N ALA A 14 -5.82 -39.34 -21.40
CA ALA A 14 -7.00 -38.72 -20.79
C ALA A 14 -6.82 -38.50 -19.28
N LEU A 15 -6.18 -39.45 -18.58
CA LEU A 15 -5.90 -39.33 -17.15
C LEU A 15 -4.84 -38.25 -16.85
N GLN A 16 -3.83 -38.11 -17.73
CA GLN A 16 -2.82 -37.05 -17.67
C GLN A 16 -3.40 -35.66 -17.91
N ALA A 17 -4.43 -35.54 -18.76
CA ALA A 17 -5.14 -34.27 -18.96
C ALA A 17 -5.96 -33.85 -17.73
N GLN A 18 -6.49 -34.83 -16.97
CA GLN A 18 -7.20 -34.58 -15.69
C GLN A 18 -6.26 -34.28 -14.52
N THR A 19 -4.97 -34.66 -14.61
CA THR A 19 -3.94 -34.36 -13.60
C THR A 19 -3.09 -33.13 -13.91
N ARG A 20 -3.41 -32.37 -14.98
CA ARG A 20 -3.04 -30.94 -15.06
C ARG A 20 -3.89 -30.19 -14.05
N ILE A 21 -3.53 -30.35 -12.78
CA ILE A 21 -3.91 -29.47 -11.69
C ILE A 21 -3.22 -28.14 -12.01
N THR A 22 -3.88 -27.31 -12.80
CA THR A 22 -3.64 -25.87 -12.71
C THR A 22 -4.05 -25.51 -11.29
N PRO A 23 -3.14 -25.02 -10.43
CA PRO A 23 -3.52 -24.65 -9.07
C PRO A 23 -4.69 -23.66 -9.16
N PRO A 24 -5.85 -23.95 -8.53
CA PRO A 24 -6.92 -22.99 -8.41
C PRO A 24 -6.38 -21.82 -7.58
N GLY A 25 -6.18 -20.67 -8.22
CA GLY A 25 -5.51 -19.52 -7.60
C GLY A 25 -4.83 -18.57 -8.58
N LEU A 26 -4.70 -18.93 -9.86
CA LEU A 26 -4.24 -18.02 -10.93
C LEU A 26 -5.39 -17.60 -11.87
N GLU A 27 -6.62 -17.59 -11.35
CA GLU A 27 -7.70 -16.85 -12.01
C GLU A 27 -7.37 -15.37 -11.97
N SER A 28 -7.15 -14.83 -13.17
CA SER A 28 -7.06 -13.42 -13.56
C SER A 28 -6.62 -12.46 -12.45
N ALA A 29 -5.37 -12.02 -12.54
CA ALA A 29 -4.99 -10.73 -12.00
C ALA A 29 -6.08 -9.71 -12.38
N ALA A 30 -6.87 -9.30 -11.39
CA ALA A 30 -7.88 -8.27 -11.54
C ALA A 30 -7.23 -7.07 -12.24
N PRO A 31 -7.96 -6.33 -13.09
CA PRO A 31 -7.39 -5.15 -13.74
C PRO A 31 -6.77 -4.28 -12.66
N VAL A 32 -5.46 -4.03 -12.79
CA VAL A 32 -4.68 -3.20 -11.88
C VAL A 32 -5.48 -1.93 -11.66
N ALA A 33 -5.92 -1.71 -10.43
CA ALA A 33 -6.85 -0.63 -10.11
C ALA A 33 -6.34 0.67 -10.71
N THR A 34 -7.14 1.31 -11.56
CA THR A 34 -6.85 2.60 -12.21
C THR A 34 -6.96 3.77 -11.22
N GLY A 35 -6.67 3.51 -9.95
CA GLY A 35 -6.56 4.50 -8.90
C GLY A 35 -5.16 5.13 -8.93
N PRO A 36 -4.98 6.27 -8.25
CA PRO A 36 -3.66 6.85 -8.10
C PRO A 36 -2.70 5.83 -7.48
N SER A 37 -1.44 5.84 -7.94
CA SER A 37 -0.46 4.90 -7.44
C SER A 37 -0.29 5.07 -5.93
N PHE A 38 0.17 4.01 -5.26
CA PHE A 38 0.54 4.11 -3.85
C PHE A 38 1.56 5.23 -3.62
N GLY A 39 2.53 5.38 -4.53
CA GLY A 39 3.51 6.47 -4.50
C GLY A 39 2.87 7.87 -4.58
N ASP A 40 1.87 8.05 -5.45
CA ASP A 40 1.12 9.31 -5.54
C ASP A 40 0.32 9.59 -4.28
N THR A 41 -0.21 8.55 -3.64
CA THR A 41 -0.97 8.66 -2.39
C THR A 41 -0.03 9.00 -1.22
N LEU A 42 1.13 8.35 -1.14
CA LEU A 42 2.16 8.65 -0.16
C LEU A 42 2.72 10.07 -0.33
N LYS A 43 2.97 10.50 -1.57
CA LYS A 43 3.41 11.87 -1.88
C LYS A 43 2.38 12.89 -1.41
N ARG A 44 1.09 12.66 -1.69
CA ARG A 44 0.00 13.52 -1.20
C ARG A 44 -0.08 13.56 0.32
N ALA A 45 0.08 12.41 1.00
CA ALA A 45 0.10 12.35 2.45
C ALA A 45 1.28 13.15 3.05
N LEU A 46 2.48 13.03 2.48
CA LEU A 46 3.66 13.80 2.87
C LEU A 46 3.44 15.31 2.68
N SER A 47 2.88 15.73 1.54
CA SER A 47 2.52 17.12 1.29
C SER A 47 1.51 17.65 2.30
N GLY A 48 0.49 16.86 2.65
CA GLY A 48 -0.51 17.24 3.66
C GLY A 48 0.07 17.38 5.06
N VAL A 49 1.03 16.54 5.45
CA VAL A 49 1.76 16.70 6.72
C VAL A 49 2.61 17.96 6.73
N ASN A 50 3.25 18.30 5.60
CA ASN A 50 4.01 19.54 5.49
C ASN A 50 3.10 20.77 5.63
N GLU A 51 1.94 20.79 4.96
CA GLU A 51 0.94 21.85 5.13
C GLU A 51 0.49 21.99 6.59
N SER A 52 0.17 20.88 7.25
CA SER A 52 -0.24 20.88 8.65
C SER A 52 0.86 21.46 9.57
N GLN A 53 2.13 21.11 9.33
CA GLN A 53 3.26 21.70 10.05
C GLN A 53 3.40 23.21 9.79
N MET A 54 3.26 23.66 8.54
CA MET A 54 3.34 25.09 8.21
C MET A 54 2.20 25.87 8.86
N GLU A 55 0.98 25.34 8.84
CA GLU A 55 -0.16 26.00 9.47
C GLU A 55 0.02 26.09 10.99
N SER A 56 0.51 25.03 11.64
CA SER A 56 0.83 25.09 13.07
C SER A 56 1.86 26.18 13.39
N ARG A 57 2.88 26.36 12.54
CA ARG A 57 3.90 27.43 12.72
C ARG A 57 3.28 28.81 12.51
N ARG A 58 2.47 28.97 11.47
CA ARG A 58 1.79 30.23 11.17
C ARG A 58 0.85 30.65 12.29
N LEU A 59 0.13 29.69 12.89
CA LEU A 59 -0.73 29.94 14.04
C LEU A 59 0.09 30.30 15.28
N ALA A 60 1.21 29.62 15.53
CA ALA A 60 2.10 29.96 16.64
C ALA A 60 2.64 31.40 16.50
N GLU A 61 3.14 31.76 15.32
CA GLU A 61 3.64 33.10 15.02
C GLU A 61 2.53 34.16 15.16
N ALA A 62 1.34 33.89 14.62
CA ALA A 62 0.19 34.80 14.76
C ALA A 62 -0.21 34.99 16.23
N PHE A 63 -0.14 33.95 17.05
CA PHE A 63 -0.39 34.03 18.49
C PHE A 63 0.69 34.84 19.21
N GLU A 64 1.97 34.61 18.90
CA GLU A 64 3.10 35.37 19.46
C GLU A 64 3.02 36.86 19.10
N LEU A 65 2.52 37.19 17.91
CA LEU A 65 2.25 38.56 17.46
C LEU A 65 0.96 39.17 18.07
N GLY A 66 0.19 38.39 18.83
CA GLY A 66 -1.02 38.85 19.50
C GLY A 66 -2.25 39.00 18.60
N ASP A 67 -2.35 38.23 17.50
CA ASP A 67 -3.54 38.22 16.65
C ASP A 67 -4.78 37.77 17.46
N PRO A 68 -5.80 38.63 17.64
CA PRO A 68 -6.98 38.31 18.47
C PRO A 68 -7.84 37.19 17.88
N ARG A 69 -7.59 36.77 16.63
CA ARG A 69 -8.30 35.68 15.95
C ARG A 69 -7.66 34.30 16.18
N VAL A 70 -6.49 34.25 16.82
CA VAL A 70 -5.75 33.02 17.09
C VAL A 70 -5.59 32.86 18.59
N ASP A 71 -6.17 31.80 19.13
CA ASP A 71 -6.04 31.42 20.52
C ASP A 71 -5.03 30.28 20.70
N LEU A 72 -4.43 30.21 21.90
CA LEU A 72 -3.43 29.19 22.24
C LEU A 72 -3.96 27.76 22.02
N ALA A 73 -5.25 27.51 22.31
CA ALA A 73 -5.85 26.21 22.12
C ALA A 73 -5.79 25.77 20.65
N ARG A 74 -6.06 26.67 19.71
CA ARG A 74 -5.98 26.37 18.27
C ARG A 74 -4.56 26.11 17.80
N VAL A 75 -3.56 26.83 18.32
CA VAL A 75 -2.14 26.55 18.06
C VAL A 75 -1.79 25.14 18.54
N MET A 76 -2.20 24.78 19.76
CA MET A 76 -1.91 23.47 20.33
C MET A 76 -2.59 22.34 19.56
N ILE A 77 -3.85 22.51 19.14
CA ILE A 77 -4.58 21.53 18.34
C ILE A 77 -3.90 21.34 16.98
N ALA A 78 -3.55 22.43 16.30
CA ALA A 78 -2.86 22.37 15.01
C ALA A 78 -1.51 21.64 15.13
N SER A 79 -0.74 21.93 16.17
CA SER A 79 0.53 21.27 16.46
C SER A 79 0.35 19.76 16.72
N GLN A 80 -0.64 19.38 17.52
CA GLN A 80 -0.95 17.97 17.79
C GLN A 80 -1.39 17.23 16.52
N GLN A 81 -2.23 17.86 15.70
CA GLN A 81 -2.67 17.29 14.42
C GLN A 81 -1.48 17.05 13.48
N ALA A 82 -0.57 18.01 13.35
CA ALA A 82 0.66 17.86 12.57
C ALA A 82 1.53 16.71 13.09
N GLN A 83 1.67 16.58 14.41
CA GLN A 83 2.50 15.54 15.03
C GLN A 83 1.91 14.14 14.84
N VAL A 84 0.59 13.97 15.02
CA VAL A 84 -0.09 12.68 14.79
C VAL A 84 -0.02 12.29 13.32
N GLY A 85 -0.28 13.23 12.40
CA GLY A 85 -0.18 12.99 10.96
C GLY A 85 1.22 12.57 10.54
N PHE A 86 2.25 13.24 11.07
CA PHE A 86 3.65 12.88 10.80
C PHE A 86 3.98 11.45 11.26
N LYS A 87 3.58 11.08 12.49
CA LYS A 87 3.78 9.72 13.00
C LYS A 87 3.14 8.67 12.09
N ALA A 88 1.90 8.91 11.65
CA ALA A 88 1.22 7.99 10.74
C ALA A 88 1.99 7.80 9.42
N VAL A 89 2.52 8.88 8.84
CA VAL A 89 3.30 8.78 7.59
C VAL A 89 4.64 8.07 7.79
N VAL A 90 5.29 8.27 8.95
CA VAL A 90 6.53 7.53 9.29
C VAL A 90 6.27 6.03 9.38
N GLU A 91 5.15 5.60 9.97
CA GLU A 91 4.79 4.18 10.02
C GLU A 91 4.58 3.60 8.62
N VAL A 92 3.91 4.33 7.74
CA VAL A 92 3.73 3.92 6.33
C VAL A 92 5.08 3.81 5.61
N ARG A 93 5.98 4.78 5.81
CA ARG A 93 7.35 4.73 5.26
C ARG A 93 8.08 3.48 5.74
N ASN A 94 8.05 3.20 7.04
CA ASN A 94 8.71 2.03 7.63
C ASN A 94 8.14 0.73 7.04
N ARG A 95 6.82 0.64 6.92
CA ARG A 95 6.14 -0.52 6.33
C ARG A 95 6.50 -0.71 4.85
N MET A 96 6.64 0.37 4.09
CA MET A 96 7.06 0.31 2.69
C MET A 96 8.51 -0.19 2.54
N VAL A 97 9.42 0.31 3.39
CA VAL A 97 10.82 -0.16 3.42
C VAL A 97 10.88 -1.64 3.78
N GLN A 98 10.08 -2.07 4.77
CA GLN A 98 9.97 -3.48 5.16
C GLN A 98 9.46 -4.34 4.00
N ALA A 99 8.38 -3.94 3.33
CA ALA A 99 7.82 -4.69 2.20
C ALA A 99 8.82 -4.84 1.04
N TYR A 100 9.63 -3.80 0.77
CA TYR A 100 10.71 -3.90 -0.22
C TYR A 100 11.79 -4.92 0.21
N GLN A 101 12.20 -4.88 1.48
CA GLN A 101 13.17 -5.85 2.02
C GLN A 101 12.61 -7.28 1.99
N ASP A 102 11.33 -7.47 2.34
CA ASP A 102 10.68 -8.79 2.36
C ASP A 102 10.62 -9.40 0.94
N VAL A 103 10.33 -8.59 -0.09
CA VAL A 103 10.36 -9.05 -1.49
C VAL A 103 11.77 -9.40 -1.94
N MET A 104 12.78 -8.63 -1.52
CA MET A 104 14.19 -8.88 -1.86
C MET A 104 14.75 -10.14 -1.19
N ASN A 105 14.26 -10.47 0.01
CA ASN A 105 14.67 -11.63 0.78
C ASN A 105 13.81 -12.88 0.51
N MET A 106 12.80 -12.78 -0.36
CA MET A 106 12.00 -13.93 -0.77
C MET A 106 12.88 -14.87 -1.61
N PRO A 107 13.07 -16.14 -1.21
CA PRO A 107 13.80 -17.09 -2.04
C PRO A 107 13.02 -17.32 -3.34
N ILE A 108 13.71 -17.13 -4.47
CA ILE A 108 13.27 -17.57 -5.80
C ILE A 108 13.21 -19.09 -5.90
#